data_AF-A0A947RD72-F1
#
_entry.id   AF-A0A947RD72-F1
#
_cell.length_a   1.000
_cell.length_b   1.000
_cell.length_c   1.000
_cell.angle_alpha   90.00
_cell.angle_beta   90.00
_cell.angle_gamma   90.00
#
_symmetry.space_group_name_H-M   'P 1'
#
loop_
_entity.id
_entity.type
_entity.pdbx_description
1 polymer ?
#
loop_
_entity_poly.entity_id
_entity_poly.type
_entity_poly.pdbx_seq_one_letter_code
_entity_poly.pdbx_strand_id
1 'polypeptide(L)'
;MKNTILQVPIDRNIRNQAASRAGKMGFSSLQEIVRLFLNKIAGGEIDIMFEETVTLSDKNDKRYAKMIEDVETGKVKTKTFSDTKSLMEYLNSED
;
A
#
# COMPACT_ATOMS: atom_id res chain seq x y z
N MET A 1 -10.29 -25.67 16.94
CA MET A 1 -10.65 -24.55 16.04
C MET A 1 -12.09 -24.74 15.58
N LYS A 2 -12.93 -23.71 15.68
CA LYS A 2 -14.29 -23.76 15.10
C LYS A 2 -14.22 -23.18 13.68
N ASN A 3 -14.38 -24.05 12.68
CA ASN A 3 -14.36 -23.63 11.29
C ASN A 3 -15.77 -23.21 10.86
N THR A 4 -15.87 -22.11 10.12
CA THR A 4 -17.14 -21.63 9.53
C THR A 4 -17.01 -21.61 8.02
N ILE A 5 -18.07 -21.99 7.32
CA ILE A 5 -18.13 -21.95 5.85
C ILE A 5 -18.55 -20.55 5.41
N LEU A 6 -17.75 -19.92 4.56
CA LEU A 6 -18.11 -18.68 3.88
C LEU A 6 -18.71 -19.02 2.51
N GLN A 7 -19.98 -18.64 2.29
CA GLN A 7 -20.65 -18.76 0.99
C GLN A 7 -20.79 -17.37 0.37
N VAL A 8 -20.28 -17.20 -0.85
CA VAL A 8 -20.37 -15.93 -1.59
C VAL A 8 -20.96 -16.22 -2.97
N PRO A 9 -22.18 -15.74 -3.27
CA PRO A 9 -22.73 -15.79 -4.62
C PRO A 9 -21.89 -14.92 -5.55
N ILE A 10 -21.35 -15.52 -6.61
CA ILE A 10 -20.55 -14.83 -7.62
C ILE A 10 -20.87 -15.41 -9.00
N ASP A 11 -20.66 -14.61 -10.04
CA ASP A 11 -20.78 -15.09 -11.42
C ASP A 11 -19.84 -16.27 -11.68
N ARG A 12 -20.35 -17.27 -12.41
CA ARG A 12 -19.62 -18.53 -12.66
C ARG A 12 -18.37 -18.29 -13.51
N ASN A 13 -18.41 -17.36 -14.45
CA ASN A 13 -17.27 -17.07 -15.32
C ASN A 13 -16.19 -16.34 -14.51
N ILE A 14 -16.57 -15.36 -13.70
CA ILE A 14 -15.63 -14.66 -12.80
C ILE A 14 -14.96 -15.67 -11.86
N ARG A 15 -15.74 -16.57 -11.23
CA ARG A 15 -15.21 -17.61 -10.36
C ARG A 15 -14.17 -18.49 -11.04
N ASN A 16 -14.47 -18.93 -12.26
CA ASN A 16 -13.57 -19.81 -13.02
C ASN A 16 -12.30 -19.09 -13.47
N GLN A 17 -12.42 -17.83 -13.90
CA GLN A 17 -11.27 -17.01 -14.26
C GLN A 17 -10.37 -16.74 -13.05
N ALA A 18 -10.96 -16.39 -11.91
CA ALA A 18 -10.24 -16.18 -10.66
C ALA A 18 -9.50 -17.46 -10.20
N ALA A 19 -10.17 -18.63 -10.26
CA ALA A 19 -9.54 -19.90 -9.93
C ALA A 19 -8.37 -20.26 -10.87
N SER A 20 -8.50 -19.99 -12.17
CA SER A 20 -7.40 -20.20 -13.13
C SER A 20 -6.20 -19.30 -12.83
N ARG A 21 -6.44 -18.01 -12.54
CA ARG A 21 -5.37 -17.08 -12.15
C ARG A 21 -4.72 -17.48 -10.82
N ALA A 22 -5.53 -17.90 -9.85
CA ALA A 22 -5.05 -18.41 -8.57
C ALA A 22 -4.05 -19.57 -8.75
N GLY A 23 -4.40 -20.55 -9.60
CA GLY A 23 -3.51 -21.67 -9.92
C GLY A 23 -2.20 -21.21 -10.58
N LYS A 24 -2.26 -20.23 -11.49
CA LYS A 24 -1.04 -19.64 -12.10
C LYS A 24 -0.14 -18.92 -11.10
N MET A 25 -0.71 -18.41 -10.01
CA MET A 25 0.03 -17.79 -8.91
C MET A 25 0.57 -18.83 -7.90
N GLY A 26 0.34 -20.13 -8.12
CA GLY A 26 0.85 -21.21 -7.27
C GLY A 26 -0.10 -21.64 -6.14
N PHE A 27 -1.31 -21.09 -6.07
CA PHE A 27 -2.30 -21.51 -5.06
C PHE A 27 -2.98 -22.82 -5.43
N SER A 28 -3.25 -23.65 -4.42
CA SER A 28 -3.91 -24.94 -4.61
C SER A 28 -5.42 -24.82 -4.80
N SER A 29 -6.01 -23.71 -4.32
CA SER A 29 -7.44 -23.43 -4.51
C SER A 29 -7.75 -21.95 -4.43
N LEU A 30 -8.90 -21.56 -5.00
CA LEU A 30 -9.42 -20.20 -4.85
C LEU A 30 -9.71 -19.85 -3.37
N GLN A 31 -10.10 -20.83 -2.56
CA GLN A 31 -10.41 -20.64 -1.15
C GLN A 31 -9.18 -20.25 -0.32
N GLU A 32 -8.00 -20.70 -0.75
CA GLU A 32 -6.73 -20.37 -0.09
C GLU A 32 -6.42 -18.88 -0.21
N ILE A 33 -6.60 -18.32 -1.41
CA ILE A 33 -6.47 -16.87 -1.64
C ILE A 33 -7.49 -16.09 -0.81
N VAL A 34 -8.74 -16.54 -0.80
CA VAL A 34 -9.80 -15.89 -0.02
C VAL A 34 -9.44 -15.88 1.48
N ARG A 35 -8.93 -16.99 2.02
CA ARG A 35 -8.47 -17.05 3.42
C ARG A 35 -7.29 -16.12 3.67
N LEU A 36 -6.29 -16.09 2.79
CA LEU A 36 -5.14 -15.20 2.92
C LEU A 36 -5.59 -13.73 2.94
N PHE A 37 -6.47 -13.36 2.03
CA PHE A 37 -6.98 -11.99 1.93
C PHE A 37 -7.80 -11.61 3.16
N LEU A 38 -8.70 -12.48 3.63
CA LEU A 38 -9.48 -12.26 4.85
C LEU A 38 -8.58 -12.12 6.09
N ASN A 39 -7.50 -12.91 6.19
CA ASN A 39 -6.53 -12.78 7.28
C ASN A 39 -5.81 -11.43 7.24
N LYS A 40 -5.40 -10.97 6.05
CA LYS A 40 -4.75 -9.67 5.88
C LYS A 40 -5.68 -8.51 6.23
N ILE A 41 -6.95 -8.59 5.85
CA ILE A 41 -7.97 -7.62 6.27
C ILE A 41 -8.15 -7.63 7.78
N ALA A 42 -8.32 -8.81 8.39
CA ALA A 42 -8.50 -8.93 9.83
C ALA A 42 -7.28 -8.42 10.63
N GLY A 43 -6.08 -8.53 10.05
CA GLY A 43 -4.84 -7.99 10.61
C GLY A 43 -4.59 -6.51 10.34
N GLY A 44 -5.43 -5.83 9.54
CA GLY A 44 -5.23 -4.43 9.15
C GLY A 44 -4.08 -4.20 8.16
N GLU A 45 -3.57 -5.25 7.49
CA GLU A 45 -2.50 -5.14 6.49
C GLU A 45 -3.02 -4.65 5.13
N ILE A 46 -4.32 -4.77 4.89
CA ILE A 46 -4.98 -4.29 3.68
C ILE A 46 -6.09 -3.35 4.12
N ASP A 47 -5.96 -2.09 3.72
CA ASP A 47 -7.03 -1.12 3.81
C ASP A 47 -7.70 -1.01 2.44
N ILE A 48 -9.00 -1.33 2.37
CA ILE A 48 -9.76 -1.20 1.13
C ILE A 48 -10.34 0.21 1.10
N MET A 49 -9.55 1.15 0.59
CA MET A 49 -10.05 2.48 0.27
C MET A 49 -10.82 2.45 -1.05
N PHE A 50 -12.08 2.89 -1.02
CA PHE A 50 -12.94 3.01 -2.20
C PHE A 50 -12.77 4.36 -2.93
N GLU A 51 -11.71 5.12 -2.62
CA GLU A 51 -11.41 6.40 -3.27
C GLU A 51 -10.35 6.24 -4.37
N GLU A 52 -10.40 7.11 -5.39
CA GLU A 52 -9.36 7.19 -6.41
C GLU A 52 -8.02 7.40 -5.71
N THR A 53 -7.16 6.38 -5.76
CA THR A 53 -5.80 6.48 -5.25
C THR A 53 -5.10 7.53 -6.10
N VAL A 54 -4.80 8.69 -5.51
CA VAL A 54 -3.96 9.71 -6.13
C VAL A 54 -2.55 9.11 -6.24
N THR A 55 -2.30 8.45 -7.35
CA THR A 55 -0.99 7.91 -7.69
C THR A 55 -0.14 9.03 -8.26
N LEU A 56 1.11 9.13 -7.79
CA LEU A 56 2.06 10.05 -8.37
C LEU A 56 2.34 9.60 -9.81
N SER A 57 2.42 10.54 -10.75
CA SER A 57 2.95 10.23 -12.09
C SER A 57 4.36 9.65 -11.97
N ASP A 58 4.76 8.77 -12.89
CA ASP A 58 6.10 8.16 -12.91
C ASP A 58 7.25 9.16 -12.77
N LYS A 59 7.06 10.38 -13.30
CA LYS A 59 8.02 11.48 -13.19
C LYS A 59 8.14 11.98 -11.75
N ASN A 60 7.01 12.16 -11.06
CA ASN A 60 6.99 12.65 -9.70
C ASN A 60 7.51 11.59 -8.73
N ASP A 61 7.12 10.34 -8.92
CA ASP A 61 7.59 9.22 -8.10
C ASP A 61 9.13 9.12 -8.13
N LYS A 62 9.73 9.15 -9.33
CA LYS A 62 11.19 9.19 -9.49
C LYS A 62 11.84 10.42 -8.86
N ARG A 63 11.19 11.58 -8.94
CA ARG A 63 11.70 12.82 -8.32
C ARG A 63 11.72 12.72 -6.81
N TYR A 64 10.64 12.25 -6.19
CA TYR A 64 10.55 12.10 -4.74
C TYR A 64 11.46 10.98 -4.23
N ALA A 65 11.54 9.84 -4.93
CA ALA A 65 12.47 8.77 -4.60
C ALA A 65 13.93 9.27 -4.59
N LYS A 66 14.31 10.08 -5.58
CA LYS A 66 15.63 10.71 -5.60
C LYS A 66 15.85 11.69 -4.44
N MET A 67 14.85 12.49 -4.09
CA MET A 67 14.95 13.40 -2.93
C MET A 67 15.17 12.63 -1.63
N ILE A 68 14.48 11.50 -1.45
CA ILE A 68 14.67 10.62 -0.29
C ILE A 68 16.10 10.06 -0.28
N GLU A 69 16.56 9.51 -1.42
CA GLU A 69 17.93 9.00 -1.54
C GLU A 69 18.98 10.09 -1.23
N ASP A 70 18.80 11.30 -1.75
CA ASP A 70 19.74 12.41 -1.54
C ASP A 70 19.77 12.85 -0.06
N VAL A 71 18.64 12.76 0.66
CA VAL A 71 18.55 13.00 2.11
C VAL A 71 19.23 11.89 2.90
N GLU A 72 18.95 10.61 2.59
CA GLU A 72 19.50 9.45 3.30
C GLU A 72 21.01 9.30 3.09
N THR A 73 21.49 9.58 1.88
CA THR A 73 22.92 9.54 1.54
C THR A 73 23.68 10.79 2.02
N GLY A 74 22.99 11.78 2.61
CA GLY A 74 23.58 13.01 3.10
C GLY A 74 24.10 13.94 2.00
N LYS A 75 23.68 13.73 0.74
CA LYS A 75 24.02 14.61 -0.39
C LYS A 75 23.43 16.01 -0.23
N VAL A 76 22.28 16.13 0.45
CA VAL A 76 21.68 17.41 0.81
C VAL A 76 21.92 17.75 2.27
N LYS A 77 22.12 19.04 2.57
CA LYS A 77 22.23 19.53 3.95
C LYS A 77 20.87 19.45 4.62
N THR A 78 20.73 18.54 5.58
CA THR A 78 19.54 18.44 6.42
C THR A 78 19.68 19.36 7.64
N LYS A 79 18.57 19.93 8.09
CA LYS A 79 18.52 20.77 9.29
C LYS A 79 17.52 20.15 10.26
N THR A 80 17.94 20.00 11.51
CA THR A 80 17.09 19.44 12.57
C THR A 80 16.55 20.59 13.41
N PHE A 81 15.30 20.46 13.85
CA PHE A 81 14.62 21.43 14.72
C PHE A 81 14.10 20.69 15.95
N SER A 82 14.23 21.33 17.11
CA SER A 82 13.80 20.77 18.41
C SER A 82 12.31 20.95 18.67
N ASP A 83 11.67 21.88 17.98
CA ASP A 83 10.29 22.30 18.23
C ASP A 83 9.65 22.81 16.93
N THR A 84 8.32 22.69 16.87
CA THR A 84 7.55 23.09 15.67
C THR A 84 7.59 24.59 15.42
N LYS A 85 7.77 25.42 16.46
CA LYS A 85 7.80 26.87 16.34
C LYS A 85 9.08 27.33 15.62
N SER A 86 10.24 26.81 16.01
CA SER A 86 11.52 27.11 15.36
C SER A 86 11.59 26.60 13.91
N LEU A 87 10.95 25.46 13.61
CA LEU A 87 10.78 24.99 12.24
C LEU A 87 9.96 26.00 11.40
N MET A 88 8.80 26.43 11.91
CA MET A 88 7.91 27.34 11.19
C MET A 88 8.51 28.73 11.03
N GLU A 89 9.25 29.23 12.03
CA GLU A 89 9.99 30.49 11.91
C GLU A 89 11.06 30.40 10.81
N TYR A 90 11.81 29.30 10.73
CA TYR A 90 12.79 29.09 9.66
C TYR A 90 12.14 29.06 8.27
N LEU A 91 11.07 28.29 8.09
CA LEU A 91 10.39 28.16 6.79
C LEU A 91 9.72 29.46 6.33
N ASN A 92 9.27 30.29 7.27
CA ASN A 92 8.67 31.60 6.97
C ASN A 92 9.71 32.74 6.93
N SER A 93 10.97 32.47 7.25
CA SER A 93 12.06 33.46 7.27
C SER A 93 12.81 33.59 5.93
N GLU A 94 12.39 32.88 4.88
CA GLU A 94 13.01 33.04 3.56
C GLU A 94 12.36 34.19 2.76
N ASP A 95 13.12 35.28 2.63
CA ASP A 95 13.40 35.98 1.36
C ASP A 95 14.45 35.19 0.56
#